data_AF-A0A7G7T0Q6-F1
#
_entry.id   AF-A0A7G7T0Q6-F1
#
_cell.length_a   1.000
_cell.length_b   1.000
_cell.length_c   1.000
_cell.angle_alpha   90.00
_cell.angle_beta   90.00
_cell.angle_gamma   90.00
#
_symmetry.space_group_name_H-M   'P 1'
#
loop_
_entity.id
_entity.type
_entity.pdbx_description
1 polymer ?
#
loop_
_entity_poly.entity_id
_entity_poly.type
_entity_poly.pdbx_seq_one_letter_code
_entity_poly.pdbx_strand_id
1 'polypeptide(L)'
;MAEKPAIPSTESACKAAGQFWSEQGLPGSPKSCAVKTTDAFKICTDSLHCQGSCLVAKNLPLGAKAIGSCSEWVANFSCYKYIEDGRVRMLCAD
;
A
#
# COMPACT_ATOMS: atom_id res chain seq x y z
N MET A 1 4.33 -15.15 -3.93
CA MET A 1 3.51 -14.12 -3.25
C MET A 1 4.35 -13.55 -2.12
N ALA A 2 4.29 -12.24 -1.88
CA ALA A 2 4.99 -11.61 -0.77
C ALA A 2 4.21 -11.79 0.55
N GLU A 3 4.93 -11.95 1.64
CA GLU A 3 4.33 -12.06 2.97
C GLU A 3 3.90 -10.68 3.46
N LYS A 4 2.59 -10.49 3.68
CA LYS A 4 2.03 -9.21 4.10
C LYS A 4 2.29 -9.00 5.60
N PRO A 5 2.98 -7.91 5.99
CA PRO A 5 3.27 -7.64 7.39
C PRO A 5 1.99 -7.32 8.16
N ALA A 6 1.93 -7.77 9.41
CA ALA A 6 0.81 -7.47 10.30
C ALA A 6 0.83 -5.98 10.68
N ILE A 7 -0.35 -5.34 10.67
CA ILE A 7 -0.51 -3.95 11.11
C ILE A 7 -0.82 -3.96 12.61
N PRO A 8 0.07 -3.41 13.47
CA PRO A 8 -0.19 -3.32 14.89
C PRO A 8 -1.42 -2.45 15.19
N SER A 9 -2.32 -2.94 16.04
CA SER A 9 -3.55 -2.23 16.44
C SER A 9 -3.38 -1.28 17.62
N THR A 10 -2.19 -1.24 18.23
CA THR A 10 -1.89 -0.38 19.38
C THR A 10 -0.67 0.50 19.12
N GLU A 11 -0.67 1.70 19.69
CA GLU A 11 0.45 2.64 19.60
C GLU A 11 1.76 2.04 20.13
N SER A 12 1.70 1.33 21.26
CA SER A 12 2.87 0.70 21.88
C SER A 12 3.49 -0.35 20.95
N ALA A 13 2.67 -1.25 20.38
CA ALA A 13 3.16 -2.28 19.45
C ALA A 13 3.68 -1.66 18.14
N CYS A 14 3.04 -0.60 17.65
CA CYS A 14 3.49 0.14 16.47
C CYS A 14 4.89 0.72 16.65
N LYS A 15 5.11 1.42 17.77
CA LYS A 15 6.40 2.02 18.11
C LYS A 15 7.47 0.95 18.38
N ALA A 16 7.10 -0.15 19.05
CA ALA A 16 8.02 -1.27 19.29
C ALA A 16 8.46 -1.95 17.99
N ALA A 17 7.60 -1.97 16.96
CA ALA A 17 7.93 -2.42 15.62
C ALA A 17 8.70 -1.38 14.78
N GLY A 18 9.08 -0.23 15.37
CA GLY A 18 9.79 0.85 14.68
C GLY A 18 8.94 1.57 13.62
N GLN A 19 7.61 1.46 13.71
CA GLN A 19 6.66 2.07 12.78
C GLN A 19 6.08 3.37 13.34
N PHE A 20 5.34 4.10 12.50
CA PHE A 20 4.85 5.44 12.86
C PHE A 20 3.38 5.38 13.30
N TRP A 21 3.09 5.82 14.52
CA TRP A 21 1.71 6.01 14.96
C TRP A 21 1.23 7.41 14.55
N SER A 22 0.42 7.48 13.50
CA SER A 22 0.02 8.75 12.87
C SER A 22 -1.46 8.75 12.57
N GLU A 23 -2.02 9.95 12.45
CA GLU A 23 -3.30 10.13 11.75
C GLU A 23 -3.10 9.63 10.31
N GLN A 24 -4.02 8.80 9.84
CA GLN A 24 -4.00 8.17 8.51
C GLN A 24 -5.34 8.45 7.84
N GLY A 25 -5.36 8.67 6.53
CA GLY A 25 -6.60 8.99 5.80
C GLY A 25 -6.95 10.48 5.83
N LEU A 26 -8.24 10.80 5.96
CA LEU A 26 -8.73 12.18 6.04
C LEU A 26 -8.35 12.89 7.35
N PRO A 27 -8.28 14.22 7.36
CA PRO A 27 -8.08 15.00 8.58
C PRO A 27 -9.10 14.66 9.67
N GLY A 28 -8.61 14.38 10.89
CA GLY A 28 -9.43 13.98 12.03
C GLY A 28 -9.73 12.48 12.13
N SER A 29 -9.18 11.66 11.24
CA SER A 29 -9.27 10.20 11.32
C SER A 29 -8.54 9.65 12.55
N PRO A 30 -8.96 8.48 13.08
CA PRO A 30 -8.25 7.87 14.19
C PRO A 30 -6.79 7.56 13.81
N LYS A 31 -5.88 7.77 14.76
CA LYS A 31 -4.48 7.38 14.57
C LYS A 31 -4.38 5.86 14.44
N SER A 32 -3.54 5.42 13.52
CA SER A 32 -3.22 4.01 13.32
C SER A 32 -1.74 3.85 12.97
N CYS A 33 -1.30 2.59 12.90
CA CYS A 33 0.09 2.29 12.62
C CYS A 33 0.39 2.38 11.13
N ALA A 34 1.16 3.39 10.72
CA ALA A 34 1.72 3.51 9.38
C ALA A 34 2.93 2.59 9.24
N VAL A 35 2.69 1.43 8.61
CA VAL A 35 3.69 0.38 8.41
C VAL A 35 4.39 0.55 7.07
N LYS A 36 5.71 0.73 7.08
CA LYS A 36 6.56 0.72 5.89
C LYS A 36 6.77 -0.70 5.40
N THR A 37 6.73 -0.86 4.08
CA THR A 37 7.10 -2.11 3.43
C THR A 37 8.62 -2.21 3.29
N THR A 38 9.11 -3.45 3.27
CA THR A 38 10.55 -3.74 3.03
C THR A 38 10.85 -3.96 1.54
N ASP A 39 9.81 -4.08 0.72
CA ASP A 39 9.86 -4.28 -0.72
C ASP A 39 9.47 -3.03 -1.52
N ALA A 40 9.40 -1.87 -0.86
CA ALA A 40 9.15 -0.58 -1.48
C ALA A 40 9.96 -0.41 -2.79
N PHE A 41 9.28 0.06 -3.83
CA PHE A 41 9.83 0.35 -5.16
C PHE A 41 10.32 -0.86 -5.97
N LYS A 42 10.23 -2.09 -5.46
CA LYS A 42 10.50 -3.28 -6.29
C LYS A 42 9.50 -3.36 -7.43
N ILE A 43 9.98 -3.74 -8.61
CA ILE A 43 9.14 -3.91 -9.80
C ILE A 43 8.18 -5.08 -9.59
N CYS A 44 6.92 -4.87 -9.92
CA CYS A 44 5.85 -5.85 -9.75
C CYS A 44 4.91 -5.87 -10.95
N THR A 45 4.26 -7.02 -11.16
CA THR A 45 3.21 -7.23 -12.16
C THR A 45 1.88 -7.58 -11.51
N ASP A 46 1.85 -7.67 -10.18
CA ASP A 46 0.68 -8.02 -9.40
C ASP A 46 0.87 -7.55 -7.95
N SER A 47 -0.21 -7.13 -7.29
CA SER A 47 -0.17 -6.72 -5.88
C SER A 47 0.10 -7.87 -4.90
N LEU A 48 -0.10 -9.13 -5.32
CA LEU A 48 0.33 -10.32 -4.58
C LEU A 48 1.85 -10.47 -4.52
N HIS A 49 2.60 -9.74 -5.34
CA HIS A 49 4.07 -9.70 -5.27
C HIS A 49 4.58 -8.67 -4.26
N CYS A 50 3.69 -7.88 -3.65
CA CYS A 50 4.05 -6.81 -2.73
C CYS A 50 3.46 -7.03 -1.34
N GLN A 51 4.21 -6.59 -0.32
CA GLN A 51 3.71 -6.48 1.05
C GLN A 51 2.51 -5.51 1.12
N GLY A 52 2.59 -4.41 0.37
CA GLY A 52 1.48 -3.48 0.14
C GLY A 52 0.74 -3.74 -1.18
N SER A 53 0.69 -2.73 -2.04
CA SER A 53 0.06 -2.76 -3.37
C SER A 53 1.08 -2.55 -4.48
N CYS A 54 0.85 -3.12 -5.66
CA CYS A 54 1.67 -2.87 -6.84
C CYS A 54 1.18 -1.60 -7.56
N LEU A 55 1.73 -0.44 -7.22
CA LEU A 55 1.26 0.87 -7.69
C LEU A 55 1.69 1.17 -9.13
N VAL A 56 0.85 1.92 -9.83
CA VAL A 56 1.14 2.43 -11.18
C VAL A 56 0.80 3.91 -11.32
N ALA A 57 1.30 4.51 -12.39
CA ALA A 57 1.02 5.90 -12.72
C ALA A 57 -0.49 6.14 -12.95
N LYS A 58 -0.99 7.29 -12.46
CA LYS A 58 -2.42 7.65 -12.49
C LYS A 58 -3.00 7.80 -13.90
N ASN A 59 -2.17 8.07 -14.91
CA ASN A 59 -2.58 8.24 -16.30
C ASN A 59 -2.84 6.92 -17.04
N LEU A 60 -2.47 5.76 -16.48
CA LEU A 60 -2.73 4.49 -17.14
C LEU A 60 -4.22 4.16 -17.18
N PRO A 61 -4.77 3.73 -18.33
CA PRO A 61 -6.18 3.35 -18.43
C PRO A 61 -6.46 2.08 -17.64
N LEU A 62 -7.66 2.00 -17.06
CA LEU A 62 -8.10 0.80 -16.33
C LEU A 62 -8.19 -0.40 -17.29
N GLY A 63 -7.82 -1.58 -16.81
CA GLY A 63 -7.83 -2.83 -17.58
C GLY A 63 -6.64 -3.03 -18.51
N ALA A 64 -5.80 -2.00 -18.72
CA ALA A 64 -4.56 -2.12 -19.49
C ALA A 64 -3.53 -2.99 -18.76
N LYS A 65 -2.67 -3.65 -19.55
CA LYS A 65 -1.49 -4.34 -19.02
C LYS A 65 -0.43 -3.30 -18.68
N ALA A 66 0.21 -3.47 -17.53
CA ALA A 66 1.25 -2.58 -17.04
C ALA A 66 2.24 -3.35 -16.18
N ILE A 67 3.35 -2.68 -15.87
CA ILE A 67 4.23 -3.03 -14.75
C ILE A 67 4.23 -1.88 -13.77
N GLY A 68 4.37 -2.18 -12.49
CA GLY A 68 4.28 -1.21 -11.41
C GLY A 68 5.46 -1.34 -10.45
N SER A 69 5.35 -0.65 -9.33
CA SER A 69 6.28 -0.76 -8.23
C SER A 69 5.55 -0.93 -6.90
N CYS A 70 6.11 -1.74 -6.00
CA CYS A 70 5.52 -1.97 -4.69
C CYS A 70 5.45 -0.66 -3.89
N SER A 71 4.31 -0.43 -3.23
CA SER A 71 4.08 0.76 -2.41
C SER A 71 5.05 0.85 -1.24
N GLU A 72 5.41 2.07 -0.85
CA GLU A 72 6.24 2.33 0.35
C GLU A 72 5.52 1.93 1.64
N TRP A 73 4.20 2.01 1.66
CA TRP A 73 3.36 1.73 2.82
C TRP A 73 2.47 0.51 2.56
N VAL A 74 2.15 -0.23 3.63
CA VAL A 74 1.24 -1.39 3.56
C VAL A 74 -0.17 -0.92 3.18
N ALA A 75 -0.64 0.16 3.81
CA ALA A 75 -1.89 0.82 3.49
C ALA A 75 -1.61 2.07 2.64
N ASN A 76 -2.39 2.27 1.58
CA ASN A 76 -2.35 3.46 0.74
C ASN A 76 -3.70 4.19 0.89
N PHE A 77 -3.64 5.51 1.01
CA PHE A 77 -4.81 6.36 1.19
C PHE A 77 -5.06 7.20 -0.06
N SER A 78 -6.27 7.74 -0.20
CA SER A 78 -6.79 8.37 -1.40
C SER A 78 -7.05 7.38 -2.55
N CYS A 79 -7.41 7.90 -3.72
CA CYS A 79 -7.57 7.12 -4.92
C CYS A 79 -6.22 6.84 -5.58
N TYR A 80 -5.87 5.56 -5.68
CA TYR A 80 -4.65 5.08 -6.35
C TYR A 80 -4.98 3.98 -7.35
N LYS A 81 -4.08 3.82 -8.33
CA LYS A 81 -4.13 2.73 -9.30
C LYS A 81 -3.08 1.70 -8.95
N TYR A 82 -3.46 0.44 -9.09
CA TYR A 82 -2.61 -0.70 -8.77
C TYR A 82 -2.79 -1.80 -9.81
N ILE A 83 -1.91 -2.80 -9.78
CA ILE A 83 -1.99 -3.97 -10.65
C ILE A 83 -2.57 -5.15 -9.89
N GLU A 84 -3.58 -5.77 -10.48
CA GLU A 84 -4.18 -7.02 -10.03
C GLU A 84 -4.51 -7.86 -11.27
N ASP A 85 -4.12 -9.13 -11.24
CA ASP A 85 -4.17 -10.07 -12.37
C ASP A 85 -3.49 -9.50 -13.63
N GLY A 86 -2.37 -8.80 -13.44
CA GLY A 86 -1.61 -8.16 -14.53
C GLY A 86 -2.31 -6.99 -15.21
N ARG A 87 -3.39 -6.45 -14.61
CA ARG A 87 -4.17 -5.35 -15.17
C ARG A 87 -4.31 -4.19 -14.20
N VAL A 88 -4.38 -2.98 -14.75
CA VAL A 88 -4.60 -1.77 -13.98
C VAL A 88 -6.01 -1.76 -13.38
N ARG A 89 -6.09 -1.69 -12.06
CA ARG A 89 -7.30 -1.45 -11.26
C ARG A 89 -7.17 -0.13 -10.51
N MET A 90 -8.26 0.28 -9.86
CA MET A 90 -8.31 1.50 -9.05
C MET A 90 -9.05 1.21 -7.76
N LEU A 91 -8.51 1.71 -6.66
CA LEU A 91 -9.13 1.66 -5.34
C LEU A 91 -9.03 3.05 -4.74
N CYS A 92 -10.14 3.50 -4.15
CA CYS A 92 -10.18 4.69 -3.31
C CYS A 92 -10.38 4.20 -1.89
N ALA A 93 -9.36 4.38 -1.07
CA ALA A 93 -9.39 4.06 0.35
C ALA A 93 -9.21 5.35 1.14
N ASP A 94 -10.02 5.49 2.19
CA ASP A 94 -10.05 6.64 3.07
C ASP A 94 -9.67 6.22 4.48
#